data_AF-A0A017SBY7-F1
#
_entry.id   AF-A0A017SBY7-F1
#
_cell.length_a   1.000
_cell.length_b   1.000
_cell.length_c   1.000
_cell.angle_alpha   90.00
_cell.angle_beta   90.00
_cell.angle_gamma   90.00
#
_symmetry.space_group_name_H-M   'P 1'
#
loop_
_entity.id
_entity.type
_entity.pdbx_description
1 polymer ?
#
loop_
_entity_poly.entity_id
_entity_poly.type
_entity_poly.pdbx_seq_one_letter_code
_entity_poly.pdbx_strand_id
1 'polypeptide(L)'
;MALFNKKQRLWLKVLCLVYALLFFYYRYQSIRDPTSHFFQPEEGYRPRYSVARIQESLHFLSSSNHSSVRPASTDPVLCVGIVTAKRPLAQNLNTTIGSLLDNLSQEQRSEIAVHVLFAHVITSAHPDFGQPWVSQFVDRAFTYEQVDVPIATLKRLEHERRVSEKSLLDYRLTLESCYSQTNSSWILMLEDDVVAQRHWYERTTQALQTVQEWEQQGKIRQWLYLRLFYTEKFLGWNIEDWPVYLAWSIFAISTTAALGIWVRRHVKSWQGVLTNSFLVVVCFIGVPMGILLYFLAGRMTVQPMRPGVHLMNQHGCCSQALLFPRKQVPLVSRYLDWKRCASPGPVDSVIEMLGDQAGMDRLVISPSQMQHVGATSYKENRPSYRWEGMYSVHGAHGVWNVEFEGQS
;
A
#
# COMPACT_ATOMS: atom_id res chain seq x y z
N MET A 1 -46.33 -15.00 -32.96
CA MET A 1 -46.24 -15.94 -31.80
C MET A 1 -45.36 -15.33 -30.73
N ALA A 2 -45.76 -15.40 -29.47
CA ALA A 2 -44.92 -14.98 -28.36
C ALA A 2 -43.61 -15.78 -28.32
N LEU A 3 -42.46 -15.14 -28.49
CA LEU A 3 -41.12 -15.75 -28.41
C LEU A 3 -40.87 -16.51 -27.09
N PHE A 4 -41.56 -16.13 -26.01
CA PHE A 4 -41.44 -16.73 -24.68
C PHE A 4 -42.80 -16.99 -24.03
N ASN A 5 -42.93 -18.11 -23.32
CA ASN A 5 -44.13 -18.48 -22.56
C ASN A 5 -44.29 -17.66 -21.26
N LYS A 6 -45.46 -17.75 -20.60
CA LYS A 6 -45.77 -16.97 -19.39
C LYS A 6 -44.74 -17.19 -18.26
N LYS A 7 -44.27 -18.43 -18.08
CA LYS A 7 -43.26 -18.78 -17.05
C LYS A 7 -41.89 -18.17 -17.39
N GLN A 8 -41.46 -18.26 -18.64
CA GLN A 8 -40.19 -17.66 -19.11
C GLN A 8 -40.20 -16.14 -18.97
N ARG A 9 -41.30 -15.47 -19.33
CA ARG A 9 -41.45 -14.02 -19.12
C ARG A 9 -41.39 -13.65 -17.64
N LEU A 10 -42.00 -14.45 -16.76
CA LEU A 10 -41.91 -14.25 -15.32
C LEU A 10 -40.45 -14.40 -14.84
N TRP A 11 -39.73 -15.42 -15.29
CA TRP A 11 -38.31 -15.61 -14.96
C TRP A 11 -37.43 -14.48 -15.45
N LEU A 12 -37.66 -13.95 -16.66
CA LEU A 12 -36.94 -12.75 -17.14
C LEU A 12 -37.20 -11.55 -16.24
N LYS A 13 -38.46 -11.31 -15.83
CA LYS A 13 -38.78 -10.24 -14.87
C LYS A 13 -38.07 -10.43 -13.53
N VAL A 14 -38.04 -11.66 -13.02
CA VAL A 14 -37.30 -11.99 -11.78
C VAL A 14 -35.81 -11.74 -11.96
N LEU A 15 -35.22 -12.16 -13.09
CA LEU A 15 -33.81 -11.92 -13.38
C LEU A 15 -33.48 -10.43 -13.48
N CYS A 16 -34.34 -9.63 -14.12
CA CYS A 16 -34.20 -8.17 -14.15
C CYS A 16 -34.31 -7.55 -12.75
N LEU A 17 -35.25 -8.01 -11.93
CA LEU A 17 -35.39 -7.54 -10.54
C LEU A 17 -34.16 -7.88 -9.70
N VAL A 18 -33.69 -9.13 -9.77
CA VAL A 18 -32.47 -9.59 -9.07
C VAL A 18 -31.26 -8.80 -9.55
N TYR A 19 -31.11 -8.59 -10.85
CA TYR A 19 -30.03 -7.78 -11.40
C TYR A 19 -30.09 -6.33 -10.89
N ALA A 20 -31.28 -5.70 -10.86
CA ALA A 20 -31.44 -4.36 -10.32
C ALA A 20 -31.06 -4.29 -8.83
N LEU A 21 -31.50 -5.27 -8.02
CA LEU A 21 -31.12 -5.35 -6.60
C LEU A 21 -29.61 -5.51 -6.42
N LEU A 22 -28.98 -6.41 -7.19
CA LEU A 22 -27.54 -6.60 -7.16
C LEU A 22 -26.79 -5.34 -7.63
N PHE A 23 -27.30 -4.64 -8.64
CA PHE A 23 -26.71 -3.40 -9.14
C PHE A 23 -26.69 -2.34 -8.04
N PHE A 24 -27.81 -2.12 -7.35
CA PHE A 24 -27.87 -1.16 -6.24
C PHE A 24 -27.03 -1.62 -5.04
N TYR A 25 -27.00 -2.92 -4.75
CA TYR A 25 -26.15 -3.49 -3.71
C TYR A 25 -24.67 -3.24 -3.98
N TYR A 26 -24.16 -3.61 -5.15
CA TYR A 26 -22.75 -3.38 -5.51
C TYR A 26 -22.44 -1.89 -5.64
N ARG A 27 -23.36 -1.09 -6.19
CA ARG A 27 -23.19 0.37 -6.21
C ARG A 27 -22.97 0.94 -4.81
N TYR A 28 -23.65 0.42 -3.78
CA TYR A 28 -23.48 0.87 -2.40
C TYR A 28 -22.21 0.32 -1.75
N GLN A 29 -21.93 -0.97 -1.91
CA GLN A 29 -20.77 -1.60 -1.28
C GLN A 29 -19.44 -1.15 -1.90
N SER A 30 -19.43 -0.85 -3.19
CA SER A 30 -18.23 -0.49 -3.93
C SER A 30 -17.92 1.00 -3.94
N ILE A 31 -18.67 1.83 -3.18
CA ILE A 31 -18.45 3.29 -3.11
C ILE A 31 -17.00 3.63 -2.72
N ARG A 32 -16.41 2.81 -1.85
CA ARG A 32 -15.05 3.03 -1.34
C ARG A 32 -13.98 2.25 -2.09
N ASP A 33 -14.34 1.40 -3.04
CA ASP A 33 -13.40 0.56 -3.78
C ASP A 33 -12.78 1.35 -4.95
N PRO A 34 -11.48 1.72 -4.92
CA PRO A 34 -10.85 2.51 -5.97
C PRO A 34 -10.72 1.76 -7.31
N THR A 35 -11.03 0.47 -7.33
CA THR A 35 -11.04 -0.38 -8.52
C THR A 35 -12.44 -0.54 -9.13
N SER A 36 -13.47 0.03 -8.48
CA SER A 36 -14.86 -0.03 -8.94
C SER A 36 -15.22 1.14 -9.86
N HIS A 37 -16.15 0.89 -10.78
CA HIS A 37 -16.82 1.96 -11.53
C HIS A 37 -17.69 2.86 -10.64
N PHE A 38 -18.16 2.36 -9.50
CA PHE A 38 -19.01 3.09 -8.55
C PHE A 38 -18.23 3.89 -7.52
N PHE A 39 -16.90 3.92 -7.62
CA PHE A 39 -16.02 4.61 -6.68
C PHE A 39 -16.38 6.09 -6.56
N GLN A 40 -16.50 6.56 -5.32
CA GLN A 40 -16.65 7.98 -5.00
C GLN A 40 -15.42 8.42 -4.22
N PRO A 41 -14.52 9.23 -4.82
CA PRO A 41 -13.28 9.66 -4.16
C PRO A 41 -13.50 10.31 -2.80
N GLU A 42 -14.57 11.08 -2.62
CA GLU A 42 -14.90 11.76 -1.37
C GLU A 42 -15.18 10.79 -0.20
N GLU A 43 -15.78 9.63 -0.48
CA GLU A 43 -16.08 8.60 0.53
C GLU A 43 -14.98 7.53 0.63
N GLY A 44 -14.36 7.17 -0.49
CA GLY A 44 -13.26 6.22 -0.54
C GLY A 44 -12.03 6.71 0.20
N TYR A 45 -11.65 7.97 -0.03
CA TYR A 45 -10.47 8.61 0.59
C TYR A 45 -10.80 9.40 1.85
N ARG A 46 -12.00 9.20 2.43
CA ARG A 46 -12.39 9.87 3.67
C ARG A 46 -11.48 9.43 4.82
N PRO A 47 -10.67 10.32 5.40
CA PRO A 47 -9.74 9.95 6.45
C PRO A 47 -10.50 9.88 7.78
N ARG A 48 -10.72 8.68 8.30
CA ARG A 48 -11.41 8.42 9.57
C ARG A 48 -10.40 7.98 10.62
N TYR A 49 -9.79 6.83 10.40
CA TYR A 49 -8.81 6.25 11.29
C TYR A 49 -7.50 7.04 11.24
N SER A 50 -7.08 7.49 10.05
CA SER A 50 -5.87 8.32 9.93
C SER A 50 -5.93 9.59 10.78
N VAL A 51 -7.05 10.32 10.77
CA VAL A 51 -7.18 11.55 11.56
C VAL A 51 -7.07 11.26 13.05
N ALA A 52 -7.72 10.19 13.53
CA ALA A 52 -7.62 9.78 14.93
C ALA A 52 -6.17 9.43 15.30
N ARG A 53 -5.47 8.65 14.46
CA ARG A 53 -4.05 8.30 14.67
C ARG A 53 -3.12 9.51 14.68
N ILE A 54 -3.38 10.51 13.83
CA ILE A 54 -2.62 11.77 13.83
C ILE A 54 -2.83 12.53 15.15
N GLN A 55 -4.06 12.59 15.65
CA GLN A 55 -4.33 13.26 16.93
C GLN A 55 -3.65 12.55 18.10
N GLU A 56 -3.74 11.22 18.13
CA GLU A 56 -3.09 10.38 19.14
C GLU A 56 -1.57 10.54 19.12
N SER A 57 -0.95 10.55 17.93
CA SER A 57 0.50 10.71 17.80
C SER A 57 1.00 12.08 18.26
N LEU A 58 0.28 13.15 17.92
CA LEU A 58 0.63 14.50 18.36
C LEU A 58 0.41 14.67 19.86
N HIS A 59 -0.65 14.09 20.41
CA HIS A 59 -0.89 14.08 21.86
C HIS A 59 0.25 13.36 22.59
N PHE A 60 0.66 12.18 22.13
CA PHE A 60 1.81 11.43 22.66
C PHE A 60 3.08 12.28 22.70
N LEU A 61 3.44 12.94 21.58
CA LEU A 61 4.63 13.79 21.51
C LEU A 61 4.56 15.04 22.39
N SER A 62 3.37 15.54 22.71
CA SER A 62 3.18 16.73 23.57
C SER A 62 3.11 16.43 25.06
N SER A 63 2.93 15.15 25.44
CA SER A 63 2.61 14.75 26.82
C SER A 63 3.82 14.83 27.76
N SER A 64 3.76 15.65 28.82
CA SER A 64 4.91 15.97 29.69
C SER A 64 5.56 14.79 30.46
N ASN A 65 5.06 13.56 30.31
CA ASN A 65 5.55 12.34 30.98
C ASN A 65 6.70 11.64 30.22
N HIS A 66 7.53 12.44 29.57
CA HIS A 66 8.56 11.99 28.63
C HIS A 66 9.77 11.28 29.26
N SER A 67 9.94 11.39 30.58
CA SER A 67 11.02 10.73 31.33
C SER A 67 10.98 9.20 31.27
N SER A 68 9.93 8.60 30.72
CA SER A 68 9.81 7.14 30.52
C SER A 68 10.24 6.65 29.14
N VAL A 69 10.36 7.50 28.11
CA VAL A 69 10.69 7.02 26.76
C VAL A 69 12.19 6.74 26.70
N ARG A 70 12.55 5.48 26.96
CA ARG A 70 13.96 5.07 26.86
C ARG A 70 14.38 5.01 25.39
N PRO A 71 15.63 5.40 25.08
CA PRO A 71 16.21 5.18 23.77
C PRO A 71 16.28 3.68 23.45
N ALA A 72 16.58 3.39 22.19
CA ALA A 72 16.80 2.02 21.73
C ALA A 72 17.86 1.29 22.58
N SER A 73 17.71 -0.03 22.66
CA SER A 73 18.76 -0.94 23.17
C SER A 73 20.05 -0.77 22.35
N THR A 74 21.17 -1.18 22.94
CA THR A 74 22.45 -1.30 22.20
C THR A 74 22.38 -2.31 21.06
N ASP A 75 21.43 -3.24 21.10
CA ASP A 75 21.18 -4.23 20.04
C ASP A 75 19.68 -4.27 19.69
N PRO A 76 19.18 -3.29 18.91
CA PRO A 76 17.78 -3.21 18.54
C PRO A 76 17.46 -4.25 17.46
N VAL A 77 16.29 -4.88 17.54
CA VAL A 77 15.82 -5.87 16.55
C VAL A 77 15.51 -5.20 15.20
N LEU A 78 14.95 -4.00 15.24
CA LEU A 78 14.49 -3.23 14.08
C LEU A 78 15.16 -1.84 14.05
N CYS A 79 15.72 -1.46 12.91
CA CYS A 79 16.12 -0.08 12.65
C CYS A 79 15.15 0.57 11.66
N VAL A 80 14.52 1.68 12.05
CA VAL A 80 13.64 2.49 11.23
C VAL A 80 14.42 3.65 10.66
N GLY A 81 14.60 3.66 9.34
CA GLY A 81 15.24 4.74 8.60
C GLY A 81 14.20 5.65 7.95
N ILE A 82 14.20 6.93 8.29
CA ILE A 82 13.30 7.94 7.72
C ILE A 82 14.13 8.98 6.97
N VAL A 83 13.74 9.28 5.73
CA VAL A 83 14.25 10.42 4.97
C VAL A 83 13.25 11.55 5.11
N THR A 84 13.69 12.70 5.61
CA THR A 84 12.86 13.91 5.70
C THR A 84 13.44 15.06 4.90
N ALA A 85 12.58 15.76 4.17
CA ALA A 85 12.94 16.93 3.40
C ALA A 85 11.88 18.02 3.62
N LYS A 86 12.30 19.28 3.52
CA LYS A 86 11.39 20.41 3.73
C LYS A 86 10.23 20.38 2.73
N ARG A 87 9.02 20.18 3.23
CA ARG A 87 7.78 20.19 2.42
C ARG A 87 7.16 21.59 2.35
N PRO A 88 6.43 21.92 1.26
CA PRO A 88 5.87 23.26 1.07
C PRO A 88 4.61 23.54 1.91
N LEU A 89 3.76 22.53 2.16
CA LEU A 89 2.47 22.72 2.83
C LEU A 89 2.50 22.36 4.31
N ALA A 90 2.95 21.15 4.64
CA ALA A 90 2.99 20.63 6.00
C ALA A 90 4.19 19.70 6.16
N GLN A 91 4.88 19.80 7.30
CA GLN A 91 5.80 18.76 7.74
C GLN A 91 4.99 17.72 8.51
N ASN A 92 5.32 16.43 8.30
CA ASN A 92 4.60 15.32 8.93
C ASN A 92 5.52 14.44 9.77
N LEU A 93 6.81 14.78 9.89
CA LEU A 93 7.79 13.95 10.58
C LEU A 93 7.40 13.70 12.04
N ASN A 94 6.92 14.73 12.74
CA ASN A 94 6.40 14.59 14.09
C ASN A 94 5.26 13.57 14.16
N THR A 95 4.31 13.63 13.23
CA THR A 95 3.17 12.72 13.15
C THR A 95 3.64 11.30 12.88
N THR A 96 4.57 11.10 11.96
CA THR A 96 5.17 9.80 11.64
C THR A 96 5.85 9.22 12.87
N ILE A 97 6.80 9.94 13.48
CA ILE A 97 7.54 9.50 14.67
C ILE A 97 6.60 9.22 15.84
N GLY A 98 5.67 10.14 16.12
CA GLY A 98 4.69 9.97 17.17
C GLY A 98 3.84 8.72 16.95
N SER A 99 3.37 8.47 15.72
CA SER A 99 2.50 7.32 15.44
C SER A 99 3.23 5.98 15.47
N LEU A 100 4.53 5.98 15.16
CA LEU A 100 5.39 4.79 15.21
C LEU A 100 5.65 4.36 16.65
N LEU A 101 5.82 5.31 17.56
CA LEU A 101 6.26 5.06 18.93
C LEU A 101 5.12 5.06 19.94
N ASP A 102 4.01 5.72 19.63
CA ASP A 102 2.79 5.68 20.41
C ASP A 102 2.28 4.24 20.55
N ASN A 103 1.71 3.94 21.72
CA ASN A 103 1.16 2.64 22.10
C ASN A 103 2.17 1.46 22.12
N LEU A 104 3.49 1.72 22.00
CA LEU A 104 4.51 0.71 22.23
C LEU A 104 4.77 0.52 23.73
N SER A 105 4.96 -0.74 24.15
CA SER A 105 5.49 -1.04 25.47
C SER A 105 6.96 -0.59 25.58
N GLN A 106 7.47 -0.48 26.81
CA GLN A 106 8.86 -0.10 27.03
C GLN A 106 9.86 -1.09 26.40
N GLU A 107 9.49 -2.37 26.39
CA GLU A 107 10.23 -3.46 25.77
C GLU A 107 10.23 -3.30 24.25
N GLN A 108 9.05 -3.12 23.64
CA GLN A 108 8.91 -2.90 22.20
C GLN A 108 9.67 -1.65 21.73
N ARG A 109 9.58 -0.54 22.46
CA ARG A 109 10.35 0.68 22.14
C ARG A 109 11.85 0.42 22.18
N SER A 110 12.34 -0.40 23.11
CA SER A 110 13.78 -0.70 23.22
C SER A 110 14.30 -1.56 22.06
N GLU A 111 13.43 -2.28 21.36
CA GLU A 111 13.78 -3.10 20.19
C GLU A 111 13.88 -2.28 18.89
N ILE A 112 13.51 -1.00 18.92
CA ILE A 112 13.41 -0.14 17.74
C ILE A 112 14.41 1.00 17.84
N ALA A 113 15.33 1.09 16.88
CA ALA A 113 16.15 2.28 16.67
C ALA A 113 15.56 3.16 15.58
N VAL A 114 15.48 4.47 15.81
CA VAL A 114 14.93 5.43 14.85
C VAL A 114 16.02 6.35 14.35
N HIS A 115 16.32 6.26 13.05
CA HIS A 115 17.31 7.06 12.35
C HIS A 115 16.61 8.00 11.37
N VAL A 116 16.92 9.28 11.43
CA VAL A 116 16.33 10.31 10.56
C VAL A 116 17.42 11.06 9.82
N LEU A 117 17.42 10.97 8.49
CA LEU A 117 18.22 11.83 7.63
C LEU A 117 17.44 13.12 7.34
N PHE A 118 17.96 14.25 7.81
CA PHE A 118 17.52 15.57 7.37
C PHE A 118 18.15 15.89 6.01
N ALA A 119 17.46 15.49 4.94
CA ALA A 119 17.92 15.48 3.56
C ALA A 119 17.80 16.85 2.87
N HIS A 120 18.40 17.88 3.46
CA HIS A 120 18.42 19.23 2.92
C HIS A 120 19.85 19.80 3.00
N VAL A 121 20.36 20.42 1.92
CA VAL A 121 21.73 20.98 1.91
C VAL A 121 21.94 22.01 3.02
N ILE A 122 20.93 22.83 3.30
CA ILE A 122 20.90 23.75 4.44
C ILE A 122 20.02 23.14 5.52
N THR A 123 20.59 22.36 6.43
CA THR A 123 19.81 21.60 7.41
C THR A 123 18.91 22.48 8.29
N SER A 124 19.41 23.66 8.68
CA SER A 124 18.67 24.64 9.49
C SER A 124 17.43 25.22 8.79
N ALA A 125 17.28 25.02 7.48
CA ALA A 125 16.08 25.43 6.76
C ALA A 125 14.89 24.48 6.99
N HIS A 126 15.12 23.28 7.54
CA HIS A 126 14.10 22.29 7.84
C HIS A 126 13.39 22.62 9.17
N PRO A 127 12.06 22.81 9.20
CA PRO A 127 11.35 23.27 10.41
C PRO A 127 11.49 22.37 11.63
N ASP A 128 11.58 21.06 11.40
CA ASP A 128 11.74 20.07 12.47
C ASP A 128 13.18 19.92 12.97
N PHE A 129 14.18 20.46 12.25
CA PHE A 129 15.56 20.31 12.67
C PHE A 129 15.84 21.14 13.93
N GLY A 130 16.40 20.51 14.96
CA GLY A 130 16.71 21.15 16.24
C GLY A 130 15.52 21.29 17.19
N GLN A 131 14.34 20.75 16.85
CA GLN A 131 13.20 20.73 17.77
C GLN A 131 13.49 19.78 18.96
N PRO A 132 13.06 20.12 20.20
CA PRO A 132 13.36 19.31 21.39
C PRO A 132 12.89 17.86 21.30
N TRP A 133 11.75 17.63 20.66
CA TRP A 133 11.19 16.29 20.48
C TRP A 133 12.08 15.40 19.60
N VAL A 134 12.87 15.96 18.67
CA VAL A 134 13.75 15.17 17.81
C VAL A 134 14.80 14.45 18.64
N SER A 135 15.54 15.18 19.50
CA SER A 135 16.56 14.56 20.37
C SER A 135 15.98 13.59 21.39
N GLN A 136 14.68 13.67 21.66
CA GLN A 136 14.00 12.84 22.65
C GLN A 136 13.49 11.52 22.06
N PHE A 137 12.98 11.55 20.83
CA PHE A 137 12.31 10.40 20.22
C PHE A 137 13.11 9.75 19.07
N VAL A 138 14.09 10.46 18.52
CA VAL A 138 14.95 9.97 17.43
C VAL A 138 16.30 9.57 18.02
N ASP A 139 16.67 8.30 17.89
CA ASP A 139 17.93 7.78 18.41
C ASP A 139 19.15 8.31 17.62
N ARG A 140 18.97 8.57 16.31
CA ARG A 140 19.99 9.21 15.47
C ARG A 140 19.39 10.17 14.45
N ALA A 141 19.48 11.46 14.72
CA ALA A 141 19.25 12.50 13.72
C ALA A 141 20.56 12.85 13.03
N PHE A 142 20.63 12.76 11.70
CA PHE A 142 21.86 13.04 10.96
C PHE A 142 21.64 13.81 9.66
N THR A 143 22.73 14.34 9.12
CA THR A 143 22.77 15.24 7.96
C THR A 143 23.84 14.78 6.96
N TYR A 144 23.89 15.42 5.79
CA TYR A 144 24.91 15.12 4.77
C TYR A 144 26.36 15.34 5.22
N GLU A 145 26.60 16.24 6.18
CA GLU A 145 27.94 16.52 6.70
C GLU A 145 28.53 15.31 7.44
N GLN A 146 27.69 14.48 8.05
CA GLN A 146 28.11 13.32 8.83
C GLN A 146 28.28 12.05 7.99
N VAL A 147 27.88 12.08 6.72
CA VAL A 147 27.95 10.93 5.78
C VAL A 147 28.86 11.22 4.58
N ASP A 148 29.69 12.26 4.69
CA ASP A 148 30.76 12.65 3.75
C ASP A 148 30.32 12.71 2.28
N VAL A 149 29.11 13.22 2.04
CA VAL A 149 28.62 13.47 0.69
C VAL A 149 29.10 14.84 0.23
N PRO A 150 29.77 14.97 -0.94
CA PRO A 150 30.24 16.26 -1.41
C PRO A 150 29.10 17.27 -1.55
N ILE A 151 29.14 18.36 -0.77
CA ILE A 151 28.12 19.42 -0.76
C ILE A 151 27.92 20.01 -2.17
N ALA A 152 28.99 20.10 -2.97
CA ALA A 152 28.91 20.56 -4.36
C ALA A 152 28.00 19.68 -5.21
N THR A 153 28.04 18.35 -5.01
CA THR A 153 27.15 17.40 -5.70
C THR A 153 25.71 17.64 -5.29
N LEU A 154 25.43 17.76 -3.99
CA LEU A 154 24.07 17.97 -3.49
C LEU A 154 23.46 19.29 -3.97
N LYS A 155 24.23 20.39 -3.90
CA LYS A 155 23.81 21.70 -4.44
C LYS A 155 23.46 21.61 -5.91
N ARG A 156 24.26 20.87 -6.69
CA ARG A 156 24.00 20.64 -8.12
C ARG A 156 22.69 19.86 -8.33
N LEU A 157 22.48 18.78 -7.57
CA LEU A 157 21.25 17.98 -7.67
C LEU A 157 19.98 18.79 -7.34
N GLU A 158 20.04 19.62 -6.29
CA GLU A 158 18.92 20.48 -5.92
C GLU A 158 18.69 21.59 -6.95
N HIS A 159 19.75 22.26 -7.41
CA HIS A 159 19.67 23.33 -8.41
C HIS A 159 19.15 22.84 -9.76
N GLU A 160 19.67 21.72 -10.26
CA GLU A 160 19.23 21.07 -11.50
C GLU A 160 17.88 20.33 -11.35
N ARG A 161 17.28 20.33 -10.15
CA ARG A 161 16.04 19.60 -9.82
C ARG A 161 16.11 18.12 -10.18
N ARG A 162 17.26 17.47 -9.97
CA ARG A 162 17.48 16.03 -10.19
C ARG A 162 16.91 15.20 -9.03
N VAL A 163 15.60 15.29 -8.83
CA VAL A 163 14.86 14.69 -7.70
C VAL A 163 15.06 13.18 -7.62
N SER A 164 14.99 12.47 -8.76
CA SER A 164 15.18 11.02 -8.80
C SER A 164 16.57 10.61 -8.31
N GLU A 165 17.61 11.30 -8.77
CA GLU A 165 18.99 10.99 -8.37
C GLU A 165 19.21 11.27 -6.87
N LYS A 166 18.75 12.43 -6.39
CA LYS A 166 18.84 12.79 -4.97
C LYS A 166 18.04 11.81 -4.09
N SER A 167 16.84 11.42 -4.50
CA SER A 167 16.01 10.49 -3.72
C SER A 167 16.65 9.10 -3.59
N LEU A 168 17.30 8.60 -4.65
CA LEU A 168 18.04 7.33 -4.60
C LEU A 168 19.25 7.45 -3.65
N LEU A 169 19.96 8.58 -3.68
CA LEU A 169 21.06 8.86 -2.75
C LEU A 169 20.58 8.90 -1.30
N ASP A 170 19.53 9.68 -1.01
CA ASP A 170 19.00 9.88 0.35
C ASP A 170 18.49 8.56 0.96
N TYR A 171 17.80 7.76 0.14
CA TYR A 171 17.33 6.44 0.54
C TYR A 171 18.49 5.51 0.87
N ARG A 172 19.52 5.46 0.00
CA ARG A 172 20.71 4.65 0.22
C ARG A 172 21.43 5.05 1.52
N LEU A 173 21.70 6.34 1.71
CA LEU A 173 22.41 6.84 2.89
C LEU A 173 21.69 6.48 4.20
N THR A 174 20.35 6.54 4.17
CA THR A 174 19.53 6.21 5.34
C THR A 174 19.51 4.72 5.61
N LEU A 175 19.40 3.90 4.55
CA LEU A 175 19.52 2.45 4.63
C LEU A 175 20.90 2.02 5.18
N GLU A 176 21.97 2.64 4.69
CA GLU A 176 23.36 2.42 5.14
C GLU A 176 23.59 2.91 6.57
N SER A 177 22.92 3.98 7.02
CA SER A 177 23.00 4.42 8.41
C SER A 177 22.43 3.36 9.36
N CYS A 178 21.25 2.80 9.05
CA CYS A 178 20.71 1.69 9.84
C CYS A 178 21.64 0.47 9.82
N TYR A 179 22.14 0.10 8.64
CA TYR A 179 23.01 -1.07 8.49
C TYR A 179 24.35 -0.95 9.22
N SER A 180 25.02 0.20 9.14
CA SER A 180 26.36 0.40 9.68
C SER A 180 26.40 0.72 11.17
N GLN A 181 25.36 1.38 11.70
CA GLN A 181 25.34 1.86 13.08
C GLN A 181 24.58 0.93 14.04
N THR A 182 23.87 -0.07 13.51
CA THR A 182 23.10 -1.03 14.31
C THR A 182 23.34 -2.46 13.83
N ASN A 183 23.11 -3.44 14.71
CA ASN A 183 23.09 -4.86 14.38
C ASN A 183 21.69 -5.39 14.07
N SER A 184 20.71 -4.50 13.84
CA SER A 184 19.31 -4.87 13.62
C SER A 184 19.14 -5.87 12.49
N SER A 185 18.35 -6.91 12.78
CA SER A 185 17.99 -7.97 11.83
C SER A 185 17.13 -7.45 10.68
N TRP A 186 16.34 -6.40 10.97
CA TRP A 186 15.39 -5.81 10.06
C TRP A 186 15.64 -4.31 9.93
N ILE A 187 15.51 -3.79 8.71
CA ILE A 187 15.61 -2.36 8.43
C ILE A 187 14.31 -1.91 7.75
N LEU A 188 13.52 -1.09 8.44
CA LEU A 188 12.29 -0.51 7.91
C LEU A 188 12.58 0.89 7.36
N MET A 189 12.42 1.05 6.06
CA MET A 189 12.52 2.35 5.40
C MET A 189 11.15 3.00 5.30
N LEU A 190 11.03 4.22 5.80
CA LEU A 190 9.80 5.01 5.81
C LEU A 190 9.98 6.37 5.11
N GLU A 191 8.90 6.85 4.49
CA GLU A 191 8.76 8.27 4.17
C GLU A 191 8.30 9.06 5.41
N ASP A 192 8.57 10.36 5.45
CA ASP A 192 8.27 11.26 6.58
C ASP A 192 6.80 11.73 6.65
N ASP A 193 5.92 11.16 5.82
CA ASP A 193 4.50 11.52 5.71
C ASP A 193 3.59 10.29 5.77
N VAL A 194 3.93 9.36 6.65
CA VAL A 194 3.14 8.16 6.95
C VAL A 194 2.59 8.19 8.38
N VAL A 195 1.49 7.48 8.61
CA VAL A 195 0.92 7.23 9.94
C VAL A 195 0.80 5.72 10.17
N ALA A 196 1.21 5.24 11.33
CA ALA A 196 1.18 3.82 11.68
C ALA A 196 -0.12 3.39 12.39
N GLN A 197 -0.53 2.14 12.18
CA GLN A 197 -1.53 1.44 12.99
C GLN A 197 -1.09 1.35 14.46
N ARG A 198 -2.03 1.36 15.43
CA ARG A 198 -1.69 1.27 16.88
C ARG A 198 -0.86 0.04 17.27
N HIS A 199 -1.04 -1.08 16.56
CA HIS A 199 -0.35 -2.36 16.85
C HIS A 199 0.52 -2.80 15.66
N TRP A 200 1.06 -1.84 14.90
CA TRP A 200 1.83 -2.13 13.69
C TRP A 200 3.04 -3.04 13.98
N TYR A 201 3.72 -2.84 15.11
CA TYR A 201 4.93 -3.56 15.47
C TYR A 201 4.65 -5.05 15.69
N GLU A 202 3.69 -5.37 16.56
CA GLU A 202 3.29 -6.75 16.86
C GLU A 202 2.82 -7.50 15.60
N ARG A 203 1.96 -6.85 14.80
CA ARG A 203 1.44 -7.43 13.55
C ARG A 203 2.56 -7.66 12.53
N THR A 204 3.51 -6.74 12.45
CA THR A 204 4.68 -6.86 11.56
C THR A 204 5.59 -8.00 12.01
N THR A 205 5.88 -8.12 13.31
CA THR A 205 6.71 -9.20 13.86
C THR A 205 6.06 -10.58 13.65
N GLN A 206 4.74 -10.70 13.84
CA GLN A 206 3.99 -11.93 13.51
C GLN A 206 4.05 -12.28 12.02
N ALA A 207 3.93 -11.26 11.15
CA ALA A 207 4.09 -11.46 9.72
C ALA A 207 5.52 -11.92 9.36
N LEU A 208 6.55 -11.35 9.99
CA LEU A 208 7.94 -11.77 9.77
C LEU A 208 8.18 -13.22 10.20
N GLN A 209 7.59 -13.68 11.30
CA GLN A 209 7.64 -15.09 11.70
C GLN A 209 7.03 -15.99 10.61
N THR A 210 5.87 -15.61 10.07
CA THR A 210 5.23 -16.34 8.96
C THR A 210 6.13 -16.39 7.72
N VAL A 211 6.79 -15.28 7.37
CA VAL A 211 7.72 -15.21 6.23
C VAL A 211 8.93 -16.11 6.44
N GLN A 212 9.50 -16.12 7.65
CA GLN A 212 10.61 -17.00 8.00
C GLN A 212 10.22 -18.48 7.89
N GLU A 213 9.03 -18.86 8.35
CA GLU A 213 8.50 -20.21 8.19
C GLU A 213 8.34 -20.59 6.70
N TRP A 214 7.86 -19.67 5.87
CA TRP A 214 7.74 -19.89 4.42
C TRP A 214 9.09 -20.07 3.74
N GLU A 215 10.10 -19.29 4.15
CA GLU A 215 11.47 -19.42 3.67
C GLU A 215 12.06 -20.79 4.05
N GLN A 216 11.89 -21.23 5.31
CA GLN A 216 12.34 -22.55 5.79
C GLN A 216 11.65 -23.72 5.08
N GLN A 217 10.36 -23.56 4.74
CA GLN A 217 9.58 -24.58 4.04
C GLN A 217 9.76 -24.55 2.51
N GLY A 218 10.55 -23.61 1.98
CA GLY A 218 10.74 -23.45 0.54
C GLY A 218 9.48 -23.02 -0.22
N LYS A 219 8.52 -22.37 0.46
CA LYS A 219 7.27 -21.85 -0.15
C LYS A 219 7.48 -20.55 -0.92
N ILE A 220 8.52 -19.81 -0.58
CA ILE A 220 8.93 -18.59 -1.25
C ILE A 220 10.39 -18.71 -1.69
N ARG A 221 10.76 -17.94 -2.70
CA ARG A 221 12.16 -17.77 -3.11
C ARG A 221 12.87 -16.84 -2.11
N GLN A 222 14.11 -16.50 -2.43
CA GLN A 222 14.75 -15.36 -1.80
C GLN A 222 13.85 -14.13 -1.98
N TRP A 223 13.58 -13.43 -0.89
CA TRP A 223 12.69 -12.28 -0.89
C TRP A 223 13.47 -10.99 -0.59
N LEU A 224 12.97 -9.89 -1.16
CA LEU A 224 13.62 -8.58 -1.16
C LEU A 224 13.18 -7.73 0.04
N TYR A 225 11.87 -7.55 0.22
CA TYR A 225 11.28 -6.78 1.31
C TYR A 225 9.88 -7.27 1.66
N LEU A 226 9.40 -6.84 2.83
CA LEU A 226 8.01 -6.89 3.27
C LEU A 226 7.42 -5.48 3.25
N ARG A 227 6.40 -5.27 2.44
CA ARG A 227 5.71 -3.99 2.28
C ARG A 227 4.66 -3.83 3.38
N LEU A 228 4.74 -2.73 4.11
CA LEU A 228 3.79 -2.37 5.17
C LEU A 228 2.73 -1.36 4.72
N PHE A 229 2.88 -0.80 3.52
CA PHE A 229 1.90 0.07 2.86
C PHE A 229 1.73 -0.29 1.38
N TYR A 230 0.48 -0.44 0.94
CA TYR A 230 0.13 -0.53 -0.48
C TYR A 230 -1.15 0.28 -0.74
N THR A 231 -1.35 0.69 -2.00
CA THR A 231 -2.61 1.29 -2.45
C THR A 231 -3.40 0.26 -3.24
N GLU A 232 -4.69 0.11 -2.94
CA GLU A 232 -5.55 -0.84 -3.65
C GLU A 232 -5.86 -0.40 -5.09
N LYS A 233 -5.56 0.86 -5.44
CA LYS A 233 -5.76 1.41 -6.78
C LYS A 233 -5.09 0.57 -7.88
N PHE A 234 -3.94 -0.03 -7.60
CA PHE A 234 -3.21 -0.87 -8.57
C PHE A 234 -3.63 -2.35 -8.53
N LEU A 235 -4.48 -2.75 -7.57
CA LEU A 235 -4.94 -4.12 -7.41
C LEU A 235 -6.25 -4.38 -8.16
N GLY A 236 -6.58 -3.57 -9.17
CA GLY A 236 -7.80 -3.70 -9.96
C GLY A 236 -7.75 -4.82 -11.00
N TRP A 237 -8.65 -4.71 -11.99
CA TRP A 237 -8.67 -5.57 -13.17
C TRP A 237 -7.60 -5.13 -14.15
N ASN A 238 -6.48 -5.86 -14.17
CA ASN A 238 -5.32 -5.54 -14.99
C ASN A 238 -5.45 -6.14 -16.39
N ILE A 239 -5.09 -5.38 -17.43
CA ILE A 239 -5.26 -5.84 -18.81
C ILE A 239 -4.36 -7.04 -19.13
N GLU A 240 -3.22 -7.15 -18.46
CA GLU A 240 -2.26 -8.23 -18.57
C GLU A 240 -2.88 -9.59 -18.26
N ASP A 241 -3.91 -9.62 -17.41
CA ASP A 241 -4.61 -10.82 -16.95
C ASP A 241 -5.87 -11.16 -17.79
N TRP A 242 -6.12 -10.45 -18.91
CA TRP A 242 -7.31 -10.66 -19.74
C TRP A 242 -7.57 -12.13 -20.15
N PRO A 243 -6.56 -12.99 -20.42
CA PRO A 243 -6.83 -14.39 -20.79
C PRO A 243 -7.44 -15.16 -19.63
N VAL A 244 -7.02 -14.87 -18.39
CA VAL A 244 -7.55 -15.49 -17.17
C VAL A 244 -9.00 -15.07 -16.98
N TYR A 245 -9.29 -13.77 -17.14
CA TYR A 245 -10.64 -13.23 -17.03
C TYR A 245 -11.59 -13.83 -18.09
N LEU A 246 -11.11 -13.98 -19.32
CA LEU A 246 -11.86 -14.62 -20.39
C LEU A 246 -12.12 -16.10 -20.09
N ALA A 247 -11.11 -16.84 -19.62
CA ALA A 247 -11.24 -18.25 -19.27
C ALA A 247 -12.32 -18.46 -18.19
N TRP A 248 -12.31 -17.66 -17.12
CA TRP A 248 -13.34 -17.72 -16.07
C TRP A 248 -14.72 -17.31 -16.57
N SER A 249 -14.80 -16.34 -17.49
CA SER A 249 -16.06 -15.94 -18.11
C SER A 249 -16.65 -17.05 -18.97
N ILE A 250 -15.83 -17.71 -19.80
CA ILE A 250 -16.24 -18.87 -20.60
C ILE A 250 -16.65 -20.03 -19.69
N PHE A 251 -15.89 -20.27 -18.60
CA PHE A 251 -16.21 -21.30 -17.62
C PHE A 251 -17.56 -21.06 -16.95
N ALA A 252 -17.86 -19.81 -16.55
CA ALA A 252 -19.14 -19.44 -15.95
C ALA A 252 -20.32 -19.66 -16.92
N ILE A 253 -20.18 -19.25 -18.19
CA ILE A 253 -21.19 -19.45 -19.23
C ILE A 253 -21.39 -20.95 -19.49
N SER A 254 -20.31 -21.70 -19.67
CA SER A 254 -20.33 -23.14 -19.99
C SER A 254 -20.95 -23.95 -18.87
N THR A 255 -20.58 -23.65 -17.61
CA THR A 255 -21.14 -24.29 -16.42
C THR A 255 -22.64 -24.01 -16.28
N THR A 256 -23.07 -22.76 -16.54
CA THR A 256 -24.50 -22.39 -16.51
C THR A 256 -25.28 -23.13 -17.59
N ALA A 257 -24.73 -23.24 -18.80
CA ALA A 257 -25.35 -23.99 -19.90
C ALA A 257 -25.46 -25.48 -19.58
N ALA A 258 -24.38 -26.10 -19.08
CA ALA A 258 -24.33 -27.50 -18.69
C ALA A 258 -25.34 -27.82 -17.57
N LEU A 259 -25.39 -26.98 -16.54
CA LEU A 259 -26.35 -27.11 -15.44
C LEU A 259 -27.78 -26.94 -15.95
N GLY A 260 -28.04 -25.97 -16.83
CA GLY A 260 -29.36 -25.77 -17.44
C GLY A 260 -29.82 -26.98 -18.26
N ILE A 261 -28.93 -27.58 -19.05
CA ILE A 261 -29.21 -28.81 -19.81
C ILE A 261 -29.46 -29.98 -18.87
N TRP A 262 -28.63 -30.11 -17.82
CA TRP A 262 -28.77 -31.17 -16.83
C TRP A 262 -30.10 -31.08 -16.08
N VAL A 263 -30.47 -29.90 -15.58
CA VAL A 263 -31.75 -29.65 -14.89
C VAL A 263 -32.93 -29.94 -15.82
N ARG A 264 -32.85 -29.52 -17.08
CA ARG A 264 -33.88 -29.85 -18.09
C ARG A 264 -34.05 -31.36 -18.26
N ARG A 265 -32.96 -32.14 -18.28
CA ARG A 265 -33.02 -33.60 -18.47
C ARG A 265 -33.63 -34.31 -17.27
N HIS A 266 -33.30 -33.88 -16.05
CA HIS A 266 -33.66 -34.62 -14.83
C HIS A 266 -34.93 -34.09 -14.14
N VAL A 267 -35.30 -32.82 -14.34
CA VAL A 267 -36.41 -32.19 -13.63
C VAL A 267 -37.55 -31.86 -14.57
N LYS A 268 -38.60 -32.70 -14.57
CA LYS A 268 -39.75 -32.60 -15.49
C LYS A 268 -40.43 -31.22 -15.47
N SER A 269 -40.53 -30.58 -14.31
CA SER A 269 -41.19 -29.27 -14.15
C SER A 269 -40.47 -28.13 -14.90
N TRP A 270 -39.18 -28.28 -15.20
CA TRP A 270 -38.33 -27.27 -15.84
C TRP A 270 -38.17 -27.46 -17.35
N GLN A 271 -38.60 -28.61 -17.90
CA GLN A 271 -38.48 -28.92 -19.33
C GLN A 271 -39.16 -27.87 -20.22
N GLY A 272 -40.32 -27.36 -19.80
CA GLY A 272 -41.05 -26.31 -20.52
C GLY A 272 -40.50 -24.89 -20.35
N VAL A 273 -39.57 -24.68 -19.40
CA VAL A 273 -38.95 -23.36 -19.15
C VAL A 273 -37.59 -23.27 -19.83
N LEU A 274 -36.74 -24.30 -19.69
CA LEU A 274 -35.36 -24.34 -20.18
C LEU A 274 -35.28 -24.74 -21.68
N THR A 275 -36.06 -24.08 -22.53
CA THR A 275 -35.97 -24.27 -23.98
C THR A 275 -34.62 -23.78 -24.51
N ASN A 276 -34.20 -24.25 -25.69
CA ASN A 276 -32.91 -23.83 -26.29
C ASN A 276 -32.83 -22.30 -26.41
N SER A 277 -33.89 -21.65 -26.91
CA SER A 277 -33.96 -20.18 -27.03
C SER A 277 -33.83 -19.47 -25.68
N PHE A 278 -34.43 -20.02 -24.62
CA PHE A 278 -34.34 -19.44 -23.28
C PHE A 278 -32.94 -19.63 -22.67
N LEU A 279 -32.34 -20.82 -22.84
CA LEU A 279 -30.96 -21.07 -22.42
C LEU A 279 -29.97 -20.15 -23.14
N VAL A 280 -30.15 -19.89 -24.43
CA VAL A 280 -29.34 -18.92 -25.18
C VAL A 280 -29.44 -17.53 -24.55
N VAL A 281 -30.66 -17.06 -24.23
CA VAL A 281 -30.83 -15.76 -23.55
C VAL A 281 -30.15 -15.73 -22.19
N VAL A 282 -30.31 -16.77 -21.37
CA VAL A 282 -29.67 -16.83 -20.05
C VAL A 282 -28.14 -16.84 -20.18
N CYS A 283 -27.58 -17.64 -21.08
CA CYS A 283 -26.13 -17.82 -21.21
C CYS A 283 -25.43 -16.66 -21.92
N PHE A 284 -26.09 -15.98 -22.87
CA PHE A 284 -25.47 -14.92 -23.68
C PHE A 284 -25.97 -13.50 -23.34
N ILE A 285 -26.96 -13.36 -22.45
CA ILE A 285 -27.41 -12.06 -21.93
C ILE A 285 -27.35 -12.06 -20.41
N GLY A 286 -28.02 -13.00 -19.74
CA GLY A 286 -28.10 -13.03 -18.28
C GLY A 286 -26.75 -13.19 -17.59
N VAL A 287 -25.98 -14.22 -17.97
CA VAL A 287 -24.64 -14.48 -17.40
C VAL A 287 -23.67 -13.35 -17.74
N PRO A 288 -23.54 -12.87 -18.99
CA PRO A 288 -22.70 -11.72 -19.31
C PRO A 288 -23.06 -10.44 -18.55
N MET A 289 -24.34 -10.17 -18.29
CA MET A 289 -24.75 -9.05 -17.43
C MET A 289 -24.24 -9.22 -16.00
N GLY A 290 -24.31 -10.43 -15.43
CA GLY A 290 -23.75 -10.73 -14.11
C GLY A 290 -22.23 -10.58 -14.07
N ILE A 291 -21.53 -11.07 -15.09
CA ILE A 291 -20.08 -10.90 -15.26
C ILE A 291 -19.73 -9.41 -15.35
N LEU A 292 -20.46 -8.64 -16.17
CA LEU A 292 -20.25 -7.19 -16.27
C LEU A 292 -20.40 -6.52 -14.90
N LEU A 293 -21.44 -6.86 -14.14
CA LEU A 293 -21.65 -6.29 -12.81
C LEU A 293 -20.52 -6.66 -11.83
N TYR A 294 -20.00 -7.89 -11.92
CA TYR A 294 -18.84 -8.33 -11.14
C TYR A 294 -17.59 -7.48 -11.43
N PHE A 295 -17.31 -7.17 -12.69
CA PHE A 295 -16.20 -6.26 -13.04
C PHE A 295 -16.48 -4.83 -12.60
N LEU A 296 -17.70 -4.31 -12.81
CA LEU A 296 -18.08 -2.95 -12.39
C LEU A 296 -18.02 -2.74 -10.87
N ALA A 297 -18.32 -3.78 -10.08
CA ALA A 297 -18.22 -3.74 -8.62
C ALA A 297 -16.78 -3.52 -8.12
N GLY A 298 -15.76 -3.72 -8.96
CA GLY A 298 -14.37 -3.56 -8.56
C GLY A 298 -13.82 -4.80 -7.86
N ARG A 299 -12.52 -5.03 -8.06
CA ARG A 299 -11.83 -6.22 -7.57
C ARG A 299 -11.77 -6.27 -6.05
N MET A 300 -11.55 -5.15 -5.36
CA MET A 300 -11.43 -5.16 -3.90
C MET A 300 -12.76 -5.48 -3.22
N THR A 301 -13.89 -5.13 -3.83
CA THR A 301 -15.22 -5.45 -3.29
C THR A 301 -15.52 -6.94 -3.40
N VAL A 302 -15.22 -7.56 -4.54
CA VAL A 302 -15.60 -8.94 -4.84
C VAL A 302 -14.52 -9.97 -4.51
N GLN A 303 -13.26 -9.55 -4.48
CA GLN A 303 -12.07 -10.35 -4.19
C GLN A 303 -11.05 -9.55 -3.36
N PRO A 304 -11.38 -9.17 -2.12
CA PRO A 304 -10.44 -8.49 -1.24
C PRO A 304 -9.25 -9.39 -0.90
N MET A 305 -8.10 -8.76 -0.65
CA MET A 305 -6.95 -9.46 -0.07
C MET A 305 -7.35 -9.94 1.34
N ARG A 306 -7.04 -11.21 1.65
CA ARG A 306 -7.33 -11.74 3.00
C ARG A 306 -6.31 -11.18 4.00
N PRO A 307 -6.64 -11.07 5.28
CA PRO A 307 -5.64 -10.73 6.30
C PRO A 307 -4.48 -11.74 6.30
N GLY A 308 -3.25 -11.25 6.42
CA GLY A 308 -2.02 -12.04 6.44
C GLY A 308 -0.96 -11.54 5.46
N VAL A 309 0.05 -12.39 5.22
CA VAL A 309 1.15 -12.12 4.29
C VAL A 309 0.79 -12.63 2.89
N HIS A 310 1.11 -11.84 1.86
CA HIS A 310 0.87 -12.20 0.45
C HIS A 310 2.09 -11.90 -0.40
N LEU A 311 2.22 -12.64 -1.51
CA LEU A 311 3.12 -12.29 -2.60
C LEU A 311 2.53 -11.09 -3.37
N MET A 312 3.37 -10.09 -3.61
CA MET A 312 3.05 -8.89 -4.38
C MET A 312 4.21 -8.55 -5.31
N ASN A 313 4.53 -9.51 -6.19
CA ASN A 313 5.57 -9.36 -7.21
C ASN A 313 5.16 -8.45 -8.37
N GLN A 314 3.87 -8.16 -8.49
CA GLN A 314 3.31 -7.32 -9.56
C GLN A 314 2.29 -6.38 -8.96
N HIS A 315 2.11 -5.23 -9.61
CA HIS A 315 1.13 -4.20 -9.22
C HIS A 315 1.30 -3.68 -7.79
N GLY A 316 2.46 -3.96 -7.17
CA GLY A 316 2.90 -3.29 -5.96
C GLY A 316 3.34 -1.89 -6.33
N CYS A 317 2.86 -0.90 -5.59
CA CYS A 317 3.42 0.44 -5.63
C CYS A 317 4.01 0.78 -4.28
N CYS A 318 4.90 1.79 -4.37
CA CYS A 318 5.06 2.83 -3.38
C CYS A 318 6.09 2.45 -2.30
N SER A 319 7.00 3.38 -2.00
CA SER A 319 8.17 3.17 -1.10
C SER A 319 7.96 3.73 0.31
N GLN A 320 6.70 4.02 0.67
CA GLN A 320 6.30 4.67 1.93
C GLN A 320 6.70 3.85 3.14
N ALA A 321 6.62 2.51 3.04
CA ALA A 321 7.00 1.62 4.12
C ALA A 321 7.45 0.25 3.61
N LEU A 322 8.77 0.06 3.52
CA LEU A 322 9.40 -1.19 3.06
C LEU A 322 10.38 -1.71 4.12
N LEU A 323 10.14 -2.93 4.60
CA LEU A 323 10.99 -3.61 5.57
C LEU A 323 11.92 -4.59 4.85
N PHE A 324 13.23 -4.37 4.97
CA PHE A 324 14.27 -5.19 4.39
C PHE A 324 14.89 -6.14 5.42
N PRO A 325 15.17 -7.40 5.03
CA PRO A 325 16.13 -8.21 5.77
C PRO A 325 17.50 -7.54 5.74
N ARG A 326 18.24 -7.56 6.85
CA ARG A 326 19.62 -7.05 6.91
C ARG A 326 20.51 -7.61 5.78
N LYS A 327 20.34 -8.90 5.45
CA LYS A 327 21.09 -9.58 4.38
C LYS A 327 20.91 -8.93 3.00
N GLN A 328 19.80 -8.24 2.74
CA GLN A 328 19.53 -7.61 1.44
C GLN A 328 20.06 -6.18 1.33
N VAL A 329 20.38 -5.52 2.46
CA VAL A 329 20.79 -4.11 2.45
C VAL A 329 22.03 -3.84 1.58
N PRO A 330 23.11 -4.66 1.60
CA PRO A 330 24.26 -4.43 0.73
C PRO A 330 23.95 -4.59 -0.77
N LEU A 331 22.98 -5.43 -1.12
CA LEU A 331 22.54 -5.58 -2.51
C LEU A 331 21.73 -4.37 -2.96
N VAL A 332 20.74 -3.97 -2.16
CA VAL A 332 19.88 -2.81 -2.42
C VAL A 332 20.73 -1.54 -2.53
N SER A 333 21.65 -1.31 -1.59
CA SER A 333 22.47 -0.09 -1.55
C SER A 333 23.35 0.05 -2.80
N ARG A 334 24.00 -1.04 -3.23
CA ARG A 334 24.81 -1.06 -4.46
C ARG A 334 23.97 -0.84 -5.71
N TYR A 335 22.77 -1.44 -5.76
CA TYR A 335 21.88 -1.28 -6.90
C TYR A 335 21.35 0.16 -7.03
N LEU A 336 20.96 0.77 -5.91
CA LEU A 336 20.53 2.17 -5.85
C LEU A 336 21.62 3.11 -6.34
N ASP A 337 22.88 2.91 -5.91
CA ASP A 337 23.99 3.75 -6.37
C ASP A 337 24.30 3.56 -7.86
N TRP A 338 24.28 2.32 -8.34
CA TRP A 338 24.47 2.05 -9.77
C TRP A 338 23.37 2.71 -10.61
N LYS A 339 22.10 2.55 -10.24
CA LYS A 339 20.98 3.19 -10.95
C LYS A 339 21.02 4.70 -10.87
N ARG A 340 21.41 5.26 -9.73
CA ARG A 340 21.61 6.70 -9.53
C ARG A 340 22.53 7.29 -10.59
N CYS A 341 23.63 6.61 -10.90
CA CYS A 341 24.61 7.06 -11.91
C CYS A 341 24.19 6.74 -13.35
N ALA A 342 23.63 5.55 -13.60
CA ALA A 342 23.35 5.07 -14.95
C ALA A 342 22.03 5.61 -15.53
N SER A 343 20.94 5.48 -14.77
CA SER A 343 19.59 5.88 -15.19
C SER A 343 18.72 6.08 -13.94
N PRO A 344 18.79 7.26 -13.31
CA PRO A 344 18.03 7.52 -12.09
C PRO A 344 16.53 7.51 -12.36
N GLY A 345 15.79 6.82 -11.49
CA GLY A 345 14.34 6.75 -11.51
C GLY A 345 13.76 6.90 -10.10
N PRO A 346 12.43 6.88 -9.97
CA PRO A 346 11.76 6.81 -8.67
C PRO A 346 12.26 5.63 -7.85
N VAL A 347 12.37 5.82 -6.53
CA VAL A 347 12.95 4.83 -5.60
C VAL A 347 12.18 3.51 -5.65
N ASP A 348 10.86 3.58 -5.60
CA ASP A 348 9.96 2.42 -5.68
C ASP A 348 10.21 1.62 -6.96
N SER A 349 10.20 2.29 -8.12
CA SER A 349 10.44 1.67 -9.43
C SER A 349 11.83 1.03 -9.51
N VAL A 350 12.85 1.66 -8.94
CA VAL A 350 14.21 1.13 -8.91
C VAL A 350 14.30 -0.14 -8.05
N ILE A 351 13.64 -0.17 -6.90
CA ILE A 351 13.62 -1.35 -6.03
C ILE A 351 12.82 -2.49 -6.67
N GLU A 352 11.70 -2.20 -7.35
CA GLU A 352 10.96 -3.21 -8.12
C GLU A 352 11.81 -3.81 -9.25
N MET A 353 12.54 -2.98 -10.00
CA MET A 353 13.47 -3.46 -11.04
C MET A 353 14.53 -4.41 -10.48
N LEU A 354 15.05 -4.15 -9.27
CA LEU A 354 15.97 -5.06 -8.60
C LEU A 354 15.28 -6.40 -8.29
N GLY A 355 14.06 -6.36 -7.77
CA GLY A 355 13.26 -7.55 -7.48
C GLY A 355 13.06 -8.42 -8.73
N ASP A 356 12.68 -7.81 -9.85
CA ASP A 356 12.49 -8.51 -11.12
C ASP A 356 13.79 -9.08 -11.68
N GLN A 357 14.88 -8.30 -11.70
CA GLN A 357 16.17 -8.73 -12.25
C GLN A 357 16.83 -9.85 -11.44
N ALA A 358 16.66 -9.81 -10.11
CA ALA A 358 17.20 -10.84 -9.23
C ALA A 358 16.24 -12.03 -9.03
N GLY A 359 15.02 -11.97 -9.59
CA GLY A 359 13.99 -13.00 -9.40
C GLY A 359 13.54 -13.15 -7.94
N MET A 360 13.63 -12.08 -7.16
CA MET A 360 13.30 -12.08 -5.73
C MET A 360 11.81 -11.81 -5.48
N ASP A 361 11.26 -12.52 -4.51
CA ASP A 361 9.89 -12.30 -4.07
C ASP A 361 9.75 -10.99 -3.28
N ARG A 362 8.61 -10.33 -3.47
CA ARG A 362 8.20 -9.12 -2.76
C ARG A 362 6.93 -9.44 -2.02
N LEU A 363 6.96 -9.19 -0.72
CA LEU A 363 5.89 -9.59 0.18
C LEU A 363 5.12 -8.35 0.64
N VAL A 364 3.88 -8.53 1.04
CA VAL A 364 3.03 -7.48 1.62
C VAL A 364 2.25 -8.04 2.80
N ILE A 365 1.96 -7.20 3.79
CA ILE A 365 1.00 -7.50 4.86
C ILE A 365 -0.34 -6.82 4.60
N SER A 366 -1.43 -7.58 4.73
CA SER A 366 -2.81 -7.08 4.75
C SER A 366 -3.44 -7.36 6.12
N PRO A 367 -4.18 -6.41 6.74
CA PRO A 367 -4.37 -5.03 6.28
C PRO A 367 -3.07 -4.23 6.29
N SER A 368 -3.06 -3.07 5.62
CA SER A 368 -1.91 -2.16 5.63
C SER A 368 -1.55 -1.70 7.05
N GLN A 369 -0.27 -1.71 7.41
CA GLN A 369 0.19 -1.29 8.74
C GLN A 369 0.54 0.20 8.81
N MET A 370 0.70 0.83 7.66
CA MET A 370 0.97 2.26 7.51
C MET A 370 -0.06 2.88 6.55
N GLN A 371 -0.21 4.20 6.60
CA GLN A 371 -1.03 4.97 5.67
C GLN A 371 -0.30 6.24 5.27
N HIS A 372 -0.35 6.56 3.98
CA HIS A 372 0.21 7.81 3.47
C HIS A 372 -0.72 8.98 3.80
N VAL A 373 -0.21 9.98 4.51
CA VAL A 373 -0.97 11.17 4.93
C VAL A 373 -0.46 12.46 4.28
N GLY A 374 0.61 12.38 3.50
CA GLY A 374 1.17 13.51 2.77
C GLY A 374 0.17 14.17 1.84
N ALA A 375 -0.06 15.48 2.03
CA ALA A 375 -0.97 16.25 1.19
C ALA A 375 -0.35 16.65 -0.16
N THR A 376 0.97 16.81 -0.21
CA THR A 376 1.70 17.01 -1.45
C THR A 376 3.13 16.48 -1.32
N SER A 377 3.62 15.89 -2.40
CA SER A 377 5.00 15.46 -2.51
C SER A 377 5.91 16.63 -2.93
N TYR A 378 7.05 16.81 -2.24
CA TYR A 378 8.10 17.73 -2.69
C TYR A 378 8.72 17.29 -4.03
N LYS A 379 8.45 16.05 -4.47
CA LYS A 379 8.93 15.47 -5.71
C LYS A 379 8.13 15.95 -6.94
N GLU A 380 6.97 16.60 -6.75
CA GLU A 380 6.14 17.13 -7.84
C GLU A 380 6.61 18.53 -8.29
N ASN A 381 6.79 18.73 -9.59
CA ASN A 381 7.19 20.02 -10.17
C ASN A 381 5.95 20.91 -10.44
N ARG A 382 5.33 21.47 -9.40
CA ARG A 382 4.20 22.40 -9.53
C ARG A 382 4.60 23.86 -9.25
N PRO A 383 4.03 24.85 -9.97
CA PRO A 383 4.36 26.27 -9.79
C PRO A 383 3.82 26.86 -8.48
N SER A 384 2.77 26.28 -7.92
CA SER A 384 2.23 26.66 -6.61
C SER A 384 1.61 25.45 -5.92
N TYR A 385 1.74 25.39 -4.61
CA TYR A 385 1.08 24.40 -3.77
C TYR A 385 -0.11 25.06 -3.07
N ARG A 386 -1.30 24.53 -3.29
CA ARG A 386 -2.51 24.88 -2.55
C ARG A 386 -3.12 23.61 -2.02
N TRP A 387 -3.77 23.71 -0.87
CA TRP A 387 -4.62 22.64 -0.38
C TRP A 387 -5.78 22.48 -1.36
N GLU A 388 -5.77 21.38 -2.12
CA GLU A 388 -6.80 20.99 -3.06
C GLU A 388 -7.50 19.75 -2.51
N GLY A 389 -8.80 19.87 -2.22
CA GLY A 389 -9.63 18.77 -1.71
C GLY A 389 -10.38 19.11 -0.41
N MET A 390 -11.27 18.21 0.00
CA MET A 390 -12.19 18.44 1.12
C MET A 390 -11.53 18.21 2.50
N TYR A 391 -10.41 17.49 2.54
CA TYR A 391 -9.80 17.01 3.78
C TYR A 391 -8.47 17.70 4.05
N SER A 392 -7.93 17.63 5.28
CA SER A 392 -6.58 18.08 5.58
C SER A 392 -5.53 16.99 5.38
N VAL A 393 -5.98 15.78 5.04
CA VAL A 393 -5.19 14.57 4.81
C VAL A 393 -5.71 13.98 3.51
N HIS A 394 -4.81 13.72 2.56
CA HIS A 394 -5.21 13.26 1.23
C HIS A 394 -4.54 11.95 0.81
N GLY A 395 -3.33 11.67 1.34
CA GLY A 395 -2.35 10.90 0.57
C GLY A 395 -2.06 11.63 -0.75
N ALA A 396 -0.86 11.52 -1.32
CA ALA A 396 -0.66 12.12 -2.64
C ALA A 396 -1.66 11.45 -3.61
N HIS A 397 -2.63 12.20 -4.15
CA HIS A 397 -3.87 11.72 -4.77
C HIS A 397 -3.75 10.34 -5.47
N GLY A 398 -4.33 9.31 -4.86
CA GLY A 398 -4.33 7.93 -5.36
C GLY A 398 -3.34 6.99 -4.70
N VAL A 399 -2.50 7.50 -3.79
CA VAL A 399 -1.65 6.71 -2.90
C VAL A 399 -2.32 6.65 -1.52
N TRP A 400 -3.36 5.83 -1.42
CA TRP A 400 -4.19 5.70 -0.23
C TRP A 400 -4.57 4.23 -0.02
N ASN A 401 -4.61 3.77 1.24
CA ASN A 401 -5.12 2.46 1.59
C ASN A 401 -6.52 2.59 2.23
N VAL A 402 -7.55 2.12 1.54
CA VAL A 402 -8.93 2.23 2.01
C VAL A 402 -9.20 1.30 3.19
N GLU A 403 -8.59 0.12 3.21
CA GLU A 403 -8.73 -0.85 4.30
C GLU A 403 -8.18 -0.33 5.64
N PHE A 404 -7.12 0.48 5.60
CA PHE A 404 -6.54 1.17 6.76
C PHE A 404 -7.58 2.04 7.48
N GLU A 405 -8.49 2.67 6.74
CA GLU A 405 -9.56 3.52 7.27
C GLU A 405 -10.74 2.74 7.88
N GLY A 406 -10.75 1.41 7.71
CA GLY A 406 -11.74 0.53 8.31
C GLY A 406 -11.35 0.02 9.70
N GLN A 407 -10.16 0.36 10.19
CA GLN A 407 -9.67 -0.07 11.50
C GLN A 407 -10.31 0.80 12.60
N SER A 408 -10.75 0.16 13.70
CA SER A 408 -11.31 0.83 14.88
C SER A 408 -10.32 0.84 16.03
#